data_AF-A0A2J8RCT0-F1
#
_entry.id   AF-A0A2J8RCT0-F1
#
_cell.length_a   1.000
_cell.length_b   1.000
_cell.length_c   1.000
_cell.angle_alpha   90.00
_cell.angle_beta   90.00
_cell.angle_gamma   90.00
#
_symmetry.space_group_name_H-M   'P 1'
#
loop_
_entity.id
_entity.type
_entity.pdbx_description
1 polymer ?
#
loop_
_entity_poly.entity_id
_entity_poly.type
_entity_poly.pdbx_seq_one_letter_code
_entity_poly.pdbx_strand_id
1 'polypeptide(L)'
;MVEDQGFLDSLRDLIADSNPMVVANAVAALSEISESHPNSNLLDLNPQNINKLLTALNECTEWGQIFILDCLSNYNPKDDREAQSICERVTPRLSHANSAVVLSAVKVLMKFLELLPKDSDYYNMLLKKLAPPLVTLLSGEPEVQYVALRNINLIVQKRPEILKQEIKVFFVKYNDPIYVKLEKLDIMIRLASQANIAQ
;
A
#
# COMPACT_ATOMS: atom_id res chain seq x y z
N MET A 1 23.43 -25.00 0.54
CA MET A 1 24.21 -24.59 -0.66
C MET A 1 24.22 -23.07 -0.88
N VAL A 2 23.09 -22.34 -0.76
CA VAL A 2 23.10 -20.86 -0.90
C VAL A 2 23.43 -20.16 0.43
N GLU A 3 22.90 -20.65 1.55
CA GLU A 3 23.26 -20.16 2.90
C GLU A 3 24.75 -20.38 3.21
N ASP A 4 25.31 -21.50 2.76
CA ASP A 4 26.72 -21.88 2.99
C ASP A 4 27.74 -21.01 2.22
N GLN A 5 27.30 -20.17 1.26
CA GLN A 5 28.18 -19.29 0.47
C GLN A 5 28.16 -17.81 0.92
N GLY A 6 27.40 -17.45 1.96
CA GLY A 6 27.40 -16.07 2.50
C GLY A 6 26.78 -15.01 1.57
N PHE A 7 26.07 -15.42 0.50
CA PHE A 7 25.42 -14.49 -0.41
C PHE A 7 24.27 -13.72 0.24
N LEU A 8 23.64 -14.30 1.26
CA LEU A 8 22.59 -13.62 2.02
C LEU A 8 23.14 -12.43 2.79
N ASP A 9 24.31 -12.57 3.40
CA ASP A 9 24.98 -11.47 4.10
C ASP A 9 25.40 -10.39 3.10
N SER A 10 25.96 -10.79 1.95
CA SER A 10 26.30 -9.85 0.88
C SER A 10 25.08 -9.07 0.38
N LEU A 11 23.95 -9.75 0.20
CA LEU A 11 22.70 -9.12 -0.25
C LEU A 11 22.10 -8.20 0.82
N ARG A 12 22.25 -8.56 2.10
CA ARG A 12 21.86 -7.72 3.24
C ARG A 12 22.70 -6.44 3.29
N ASP A 13 24.00 -6.52 3.02
CA ASP A 13 24.87 -5.35 2.95
C ASP A 13 24.47 -4.38 1.84
N LEU A 14 23.94 -4.89 0.72
CA LEU A 14 23.43 -4.07 -0.39
C LEU A 14 22.21 -3.21 -0.02
N ILE A 15 21.49 -3.51 1.07
CA ILE A 15 20.42 -2.61 1.59
C ILE A 15 21.02 -1.29 2.11
N ALA A 16 22.29 -1.31 2.52
CA ALA A 16 23.00 -0.13 3.00
C ALA A 16 23.77 0.60 1.88
N ASP A 17 23.60 0.21 0.62
CA ASP A 17 24.25 0.86 -0.51
C ASP A 17 23.78 2.32 -0.66
N SER A 18 24.68 3.17 -1.14
CA SER A 18 24.40 4.57 -1.48
C SER A 18 23.42 4.75 -2.64
N ASN A 19 23.31 3.76 -3.55
CA ASN A 19 22.48 3.83 -4.74
C ASN A 19 21.07 3.25 -4.46
N PRO A 20 20.00 4.06 -4.52
CA PRO A 20 18.63 3.62 -4.27
C PRO A 20 18.16 2.48 -5.17
N MET A 21 18.69 2.36 -6.39
CA MET A 21 18.35 1.27 -7.31
C MET A 21 18.93 -0.07 -6.85
N VAL A 22 20.15 -0.06 -6.31
CA VAL A 22 20.78 -1.26 -5.72
C VAL A 22 20.00 -1.70 -4.49
N VAL A 23 19.63 -0.74 -3.63
CA VAL A 23 18.81 -0.99 -2.44
C VAL A 23 17.46 -1.60 -2.83
N ALA A 24 16.76 -1.03 -3.82
CA ALA A 24 15.45 -1.53 -4.24
C ALA A 24 15.52 -2.96 -4.79
N ASN A 25 16.52 -3.27 -5.62
CA ASN A 25 16.70 -4.62 -6.16
C ASN A 25 17.12 -5.63 -5.08
N ALA A 26 17.98 -5.22 -4.14
CA ALA A 26 18.36 -6.06 -3.02
C ALA A 26 17.15 -6.38 -2.14
N VAL A 27 16.29 -5.40 -1.88
CA VAL A 27 15.04 -5.58 -1.13
C VAL A 27 14.07 -6.51 -1.84
N ALA A 28 13.92 -6.38 -3.16
CA ALA A 28 13.07 -7.27 -3.96
C ALA A 28 13.54 -8.72 -3.85
N ALA A 29 14.83 -8.96 -4.08
CA ALA A 29 15.44 -10.28 -3.98
C ALA A 29 15.33 -10.87 -2.56
N LEU A 30 15.61 -10.08 -1.52
CA LEU A 30 15.49 -10.55 -0.13
C LEU A 30 14.06 -10.88 0.26
N SER A 31 13.08 -10.10 -0.21
CA SER A 31 11.67 -10.35 0.06
C SER A 31 11.23 -11.68 -0.56
N GLU A 32 11.61 -11.94 -1.81
CA GLU A 32 11.32 -13.20 -2.52
C GLU A 32 11.98 -14.41 -1.85
N ILE A 33 13.24 -14.28 -1.43
CA ILE A 33 13.94 -15.36 -0.71
C ILE A 33 13.28 -15.63 0.65
N SER A 34 12.85 -14.58 1.36
CA SER A 34 12.18 -14.69 2.65
C SER A 34 10.82 -15.36 2.55
N GLU A 35 10.07 -15.14 1.47
CA GLU A 35 8.81 -15.86 1.19
C GLU A 35 9.04 -17.34 0.93
N SER A 36 10.15 -17.68 0.27
CA SER A 36 10.55 -19.07 0.02
C SER A 36 11.05 -19.79 1.29
N HIS A 37 11.50 -19.05 2.31
CA HIS A 37 12.04 -19.57 3.57
C HIS A 37 11.42 -18.87 4.79
N PRO A 38 10.18 -19.22 5.19
CA PRO A 38 9.43 -18.50 6.22
C PRO A 38 10.08 -18.49 7.61
N ASN A 39 10.94 -19.46 7.90
CA ASN A 39 11.64 -19.58 9.20
C ASN A 39 12.94 -18.78 9.26
N SER A 40 13.37 -18.22 8.13
CA SER A 40 14.60 -17.46 8.01
C SER A 40 14.22 -15.98 8.06
N ASN A 41 14.39 -15.32 9.22
CA ASN A 41 14.26 -13.86 9.34
C ASN A 41 15.43 -13.16 8.61
N LEU A 42 15.48 -13.29 7.28
CA LEU A 42 16.56 -12.79 6.43
C LEU A 42 16.50 -11.27 6.29
N LEU A 43 15.29 -10.73 6.27
CA LEU A 43 15.01 -9.31 6.33
C LEU A 43 15.05 -8.88 7.80
N ASP A 44 16.25 -8.55 8.28
CA ASP A 44 16.43 -7.94 9.61
C ASP A 44 15.97 -6.46 9.54
N LEU A 45 14.64 -6.30 9.48
CA LEU A 45 13.94 -5.02 9.36
C LEU A 45 14.00 -4.29 10.70
N ASN A 46 15.16 -3.74 11.00
CA ASN A 46 15.32 -2.83 12.13
C ASN A 46 14.90 -1.40 11.73
N PRO A 47 14.59 -0.53 12.69
CA PRO A 47 14.20 0.86 12.41
C PRO A 47 15.23 1.64 11.60
N GLN A 48 16.53 1.33 11.71
CA GLN A 48 17.58 2.02 10.94
C GLN A 48 17.48 1.68 9.44
N ASN A 49 17.29 0.41 9.11
CA ASN A 49 17.09 -0.07 7.75
C ASN A 49 15.79 0.51 7.17
N ILE A 50 14.70 0.53 7.94
CA ILE A 50 13.44 1.18 7.52
C ILE A 50 13.65 2.65 7.17
N ASN A 51 14.41 3.40 7.99
CA ASN A 51 14.73 4.79 7.68
C ASN A 51 15.52 4.94 6.37
N LYS A 52 16.50 4.06 6.10
CA LYS A 52 17.23 4.06 4.83
C LYS A 52 16.33 3.74 3.65
N LEU A 53 15.46 2.75 3.78
CA LEU A 53 14.46 2.40 2.76
C LEU A 53 13.53 3.56 2.45
N LEU A 54 13.08 4.29 3.48
CA LEU A 54 12.23 5.48 3.31
C LEU A 54 12.98 6.64 2.66
N THR A 55 14.29 6.77 2.86
CA THR A 55 15.11 7.72 2.10
C THR A 55 15.22 7.30 0.64
N ALA A 56 15.56 6.02 0.39
CA ALA A 56 15.65 5.45 -0.96
C ALA A 56 14.31 5.51 -1.73
N LEU A 57 13.18 5.45 -1.02
CA LEU A 57 11.84 5.59 -1.60
C LEU A 57 11.63 6.92 -2.36
N ASN A 58 12.35 7.99 -2.00
CA ASN A 58 12.24 9.27 -2.68
C ASN A 58 13.03 9.34 -3.99
N GLU A 59 14.04 8.49 -4.15
CA GLU A 59 15.03 8.58 -5.23
C GLU A 59 15.00 7.36 -6.17
N CYS A 60 14.31 6.29 -5.80
CA CYS A 60 14.18 5.11 -6.65
C CYS A 60 13.10 5.25 -7.73
N THR A 61 13.22 4.40 -8.75
CA THR A 61 12.24 4.29 -9.84
C THR A 61 10.88 3.85 -9.31
N GLU A 62 9.83 4.04 -10.09
CA GLU A 62 8.47 3.60 -9.73
C GLU A 62 8.38 2.13 -9.31
N TRP A 63 9.12 1.24 -9.99
CA TRP A 63 9.21 -0.18 -9.64
C TRP A 63 9.96 -0.41 -8.32
N GLY A 64 11.05 0.33 -8.10
CA GLY A 64 11.77 0.29 -6.83
C GLY A 64 10.91 0.76 -5.66
N GLN A 65 10.07 1.77 -5.86
CA GLN A 65 9.13 2.25 -4.85
C GLN A 65 8.12 1.16 -4.47
N ILE A 66 7.62 0.40 -5.44
CA ILE A 66 6.71 -0.73 -5.19
C ILE A 66 7.41 -1.79 -4.33
N PHE A 67 8.62 -2.24 -4.71
CA PHE A 67 9.35 -3.25 -3.93
C PHE A 67 9.64 -2.81 -2.50
N ILE A 68 10.03 -1.54 -2.31
CA ILE A 68 10.28 -0.99 -0.98
C ILE A 68 8.96 -0.93 -0.18
N LEU A 69 7.87 -0.45 -0.76
CA LEU A 69 6.57 -0.39 -0.08
C LEU A 69 6.04 -1.79 0.28
N ASP A 70 6.24 -2.77 -0.59
CA ASP A 70 5.88 -4.17 -0.32
C ASP A 70 6.67 -4.73 0.85
N CYS A 71 7.98 -4.49 0.91
CA CYS A 71 8.81 -4.85 2.05
C CYS A 71 8.35 -4.14 3.34
N LEU A 72 8.05 -2.84 3.29
CA LEU A 72 7.50 -2.09 4.43
C LEU A 72 6.16 -2.67 4.91
N SER A 73 5.36 -3.24 4.02
CA SER A 73 4.10 -3.88 4.40
C SER A 73 4.29 -5.15 5.23
N ASN A 74 5.49 -5.73 5.28
CA ASN A 74 5.83 -6.86 6.15
C ASN A 74 6.38 -6.42 7.52
N TYR A 75 6.89 -5.19 7.63
CA TYR A 75 7.34 -4.64 8.91
C TYR A 75 6.18 -4.43 9.89
N ASN A 76 6.48 -4.53 11.19
CA ASN A 76 5.57 -4.17 12.26
C ASN A 76 6.23 -3.09 13.14
N PRO A 77 5.78 -1.83 13.05
CA PRO A 77 6.25 -0.75 13.91
C PRO A 77 6.15 -1.12 15.40
N LYS A 78 7.11 -0.62 16.20
CA LYS A 78 7.19 -0.91 17.63
C LYS A 78 6.19 -0.10 18.45
N ASP A 79 5.91 1.13 18.01
CA ASP A 79 5.01 2.04 18.68
C ASP A 79 4.24 2.93 17.68
N ASP A 80 3.23 3.62 18.20
CA ASP A 80 2.35 4.50 17.42
C ASP A 80 3.12 5.66 16.78
N ARG A 81 4.22 6.12 17.40
CA ARG A 81 5.03 7.23 16.89
C ARG A 81 5.83 6.81 15.67
N GLU A 82 6.43 5.63 15.71
CA GLU A 82 7.12 5.02 14.57
C GLU A 82 6.14 4.75 13.44
N ALA A 83 4.98 4.16 13.73
CA ALA A 83 3.92 3.94 12.73
C ALA A 83 3.50 5.26 12.06
N GLN A 84 3.26 6.30 12.85
CA GLN A 84 2.91 7.63 12.34
C GLN A 84 4.02 8.21 11.47
N SER A 85 5.28 8.16 11.92
CA SER A 85 6.44 8.67 11.16
C SER A 85 6.61 7.98 9.80
N ILE A 86 6.36 6.67 9.74
CA ILE A 86 6.43 5.94 8.48
C ILE A 86 5.24 6.33 7.58
N CYS A 87 4.02 6.38 8.13
CA CYS A 87 2.83 6.80 7.39
C CYS A 87 2.97 8.21 6.79
N GLU A 88 3.54 9.17 7.52
CA GLU A 88 3.80 10.53 7.03
C GLU A 88 4.74 10.53 5.81
N ARG A 89 5.75 9.65 5.80
CA ARG A 89 6.70 9.52 4.69
C ARG A 89 6.16 8.73 3.50
N VAL A 90 5.21 7.82 3.74
CA VAL A 90 4.53 7.05 2.67
C VAL A 90 3.39 7.84 2.03
N THR A 91 2.70 8.72 2.79
CA THR A 91 1.54 9.50 2.33
C THR A 91 1.74 10.22 0.98
N PRO A 92 2.90 10.85 0.67
CA PRO A 92 3.12 11.50 -0.62
C PRO A 92 3.02 10.56 -1.83
N ARG A 93 3.21 9.25 -1.65
CA ARG A 93 3.11 8.25 -2.73
C ARG A 93 1.68 8.05 -3.23
N LEU A 94 0.68 8.50 -2.47
CA LEU A 94 -0.73 8.44 -2.87
C LEU A 94 -1.06 9.30 -4.10
N SER A 95 -0.22 10.28 -4.41
CA SER A 95 -0.38 11.18 -5.58
C SER A 95 0.46 10.76 -6.78
N HIS A 96 1.04 9.55 -6.77
CA HIS A 96 1.88 9.07 -7.86
C HIS A 96 1.04 8.69 -9.10
N ALA A 97 1.59 8.90 -10.30
CA ALA A 97 0.89 8.60 -11.56
C ALA A 97 0.66 7.09 -11.76
N ASN A 98 1.63 6.27 -11.36
CA ASN A 98 1.52 4.81 -11.43
C ASN A 98 0.61 4.25 -10.32
N SER A 99 -0.50 3.64 -10.73
CA SER A 99 -1.50 3.02 -9.85
C SER A 99 -0.94 1.93 -8.94
N ALA A 100 0.09 1.19 -9.38
CA ALA A 100 0.71 0.16 -8.56
C ALA A 100 1.48 0.76 -7.37
N VAL A 101 2.15 1.91 -7.55
CA VAL A 101 2.78 2.65 -6.45
C VAL A 101 1.71 3.12 -5.45
N VAL A 102 0.59 3.65 -5.95
CA VAL A 102 -0.52 4.11 -5.11
C VAL A 102 -1.13 2.95 -4.32
N LEU A 103 -1.42 1.82 -4.96
CA LEU A 103 -1.99 0.63 -4.29
C LEU A 103 -1.03 0.06 -3.23
N SER A 104 0.28 0.03 -3.53
CA SER A 104 1.30 -0.42 -2.57
C SER A 104 1.38 0.50 -1.36
N ALA A 105 1.29 1.83 -1.57
CA ALA A 105 1.22 2.81 -0.49
C ALA A 105 -0.05 2.64 0.34
N VAL A 106 -1.21 2.46 -0.30
CA VAL A 106 -2.49 2.19 0.38
C VAL A 106 -2.39 0.92 1.24
N LYS A 107 -1.75 -0.15 0.74
CA LYS A 107 -1.53 -1.39 1.51
C LYS A 107 -0.79 -1.12 2.82
N VAL A 108 0.35 -0.43 2.75
CA VAL A 108 1.15 -0.07 3.95
C VAL A 108 0.34 0.79 4.92
N LEU A 109 -0.31 1.85 4.42
CA LEU A 109 -1.08 2.77 5.25
C LEU A 109 -2.27 2.07 5.91
N MET A 110 -2.98 1.19 5.19
CA MET A 110 -4.10 0.42 5.73
C MET A 110 -3.67 -0.53 6.84
N LYS A 111 -2.49 -1.16 6.71
CA LYS A 111 -1.89 -2.00 7.76
C LYS A 111 -1.54 -1.16 8.99
N PHE A 112 -0.79 -0.07 8.82
CA PHE A 112 -0.28 0.72 9.95
C PHE A 112 -1.39 1.53 10.64
N LEU A 113 -2.47 1.86 9.95
CA LEU A 113 -3.68 2.41 10.55
C LEU A 113 -4.29 1.51 11.64
N GLU A 114 -4.00 0.20 11.68
CA GLU A 114 -4.48 -0.67 12.77
C GLU A 114 -3.71 -0.45 14.09
N LEU A 115 -2.48 0.06 14.00
CA LEU A 115 -1.62 0.32 15.15
C LEU A 115 -1.85 1.74 15.71
N LEU A 116 -2.37 2.66 14.91
CA LEU A 116 -2.58 4.04 15.33
C LEU A 116 -3.82 4.19 16.24
N PRO A 117 -3.77 5.07 17.26
CA PRO A 117 -4.94 5.36 18.10
C PRO A 117 -6.08 5.94 17.27
N LYS A 118 -7.27 5.32 17.35
CA LYS A 118 -8.45 5.72 16.58
C LYS A 118 -8.94 7.14 16.91
N ASP A 119 -8.72 7.57 18.14
CA ASP A 119 -9.11 8.90 18.61
C ASP A 119 -8.10 10.00 18.22
N SER A 120 -7.00 9.63 17.56
CA SER A 120 -6.00 10.59 17.09
C SER A 120 -6.52 11.43 15.92
N ASP A 121 -6.26 12.73 15.93
CA ASP A 121 -6.51 13.61 14.80
C ASP A 121 -5.79 13.12 13.53
N TYR A 122 -4.60 12.54 13.70
CA TYR A 122 -3.82 11.99 12.60
C TYR A 122 -4.53 10.79 11.94
N TYR A 123 -5.16 9.92 12.74
CA TYR A 123 -5.93 8.78 12.23
C TYR A 123 -7.06 9.26 11.31
N ASN A 124 -7.86 10.21 11.79
CA ASN A 124 -8.96 10.80 11.03
C ASN A 124 -8.49 11.56 9.78
N MET A 125 -7.37 12.27 9.88
CA MET A 125 -6.74 12.94 8.75
C MET A 125 -6.29 11.94 7.67
N LEU A 126 -5.68 10.82 8.07
CA LEU A 126 -5.21 9.79 7.15
C LEU A 126 -6.37 9.10 6.42
N LEU A 127 -7.48 8.81 7.11
CA LEU A 127 -8.70 8.27 6.46
C LEU A 127 -9.22 9.21 5.36
N LYS A 128 -9.27 10.52 5.63
CA LYS A 128 -9.70 11.52 4.64
C LYS A 128 -8.74 11.60 3.45
N LYS A 129 -7.43 11.44 3.68
CA LYS A 129 -6.41 11.45 2.61
C LYS A 129 -6.43 10.20 1.74
N LEU A 130 -6.95 9.07 2.23
CA LEU A 130 -7.03 7.82 1.48
C LEU A 130 -8.17 7.79 0.47
N ALA A 131 -9.24 8.56 0.68
CA ALA A 131 -10.42 8.53 -0.21
C ALA A 131 -10.12 9.03 -1.64
N PRO A 132 -9.49 10.22 -1.87
CA PRO A 132 -9.27 10.73 -3.22
C PRO A 132 -8.42 9.81 -4.11
N PRO A 133 -7.28 9.24 -3.65
CA PRO A 133 -6.50 8.30 -4.46
C PRO A 133 -7.30 7.07 -4.88
N LEU A 134 -8.12 6.51 -4.00
CA LEU A 134 -8.97 5.35 -4.32
C LEU A 134 -9.98 5.69 -5.42
N VAL A 135 -10.54 6.89 -5.40
CA VAL A 135 -11.43 7.38 -6.47
C VAL A 135 -10.66 7.58 -7.77
N THR A 136 -9.47 8.17 -7.73
CA THR A 136 -8.63 8.39 -8.92
C THR A 136 -8.25 7.07 -9.62
N LEU A 137 -8.02 5.99 -8.87
CA LEU A 137 -7.74 4.67 -9.43
C LEU A 137 -8.89 4.14 -10.31
N LEU A 138 -10.13 4.55 -10.06
CA LEU A 138 -11.29 4.17 -10.88
C LEU A 138 -11.37 4.92 -12.22
N SER A 139 -10.44 5.83 -12.48
CA SER A 139 -10.35 6.57 -13.75
C SER A 139 -9.32 5.98 -14.71
N GLY A 140 -8.59 4.92 -14.30
CA GLY A 140 -7.59 4.24 -15.13
C GLY A 140 -8.21 3.31 -16.19
N GLU A 141 -7.36 2.48 -16.81
CA GLU A 141 -7.80 1.43 -17.75
C GLU A 141 -8.68 0.37 -17.05
N PRO A 142 -9.60 -0.29 -17.75
CA PRO A 142 -10.57 -1.20 -17.13
C PRO A 142 -9.97 -2.33 -16.28
N GLU A 143 -8.80 -2.85 -16.67
CA GLU A 143 -8.07 -3.88 -15.93
C GLU A 143 -7.52 -3.34 -14.61
N VAL A 144 -6.98 -2.12 -14.63
CA VAL A 144 -6.52 -1.42 -13.42
C VAL A 144 -7.70 -1.07 -12.52
N GLN A 145 -8.80 -0.60 -13.10
CA GLN A 145 -10.05 -0.35 -12.37
C GLN A 145 -10.55 -1.62 -11.69
N TYR A 146 -10.54 -2.77 -12.36
CA TYR A 146 -10.96 -4.03 -11.77
C TYR A 146 -10.11 -4.40 -10.56
N VAL A 147 -8.79 -4.34 -10.67
CA VAL A 147 -7.88 -4.56 -9.54
C VAL A 147 -8.15 -3.57 -8.41
N ALA A 148 -8.34 -2.29 -8.74
CA ALA A 148 -8.66 -1.26 -7.76
C ALA A 148 -9.99 -1.54 -7.05
N LEU A 149 -11.05 -1.92 -7.77
CA LEU A 149 -12.35 -2.25 -7.22
C LEU A 149 -12.28 -3.44 -6.26
N ARG A 150 -11.54 -4.50 -6.60
CA ARG A 150 -11.31 -5.64 -5.70
C ARG A 150 -10.63 -5.22 -4.40
N ASN A 151 -9.61 -4.36 -4.48
CA ASN A 151 -8.93 -3.83 -3.30
C ASN A 151 -9.83 -2.88 -2.50
N ILE A 152 -10.58 -1.99 -3.17
CA ILE A 152 -11.56 -1.10 -2.53
C ILE A 152 -12.62 -1.92 -1.79
N ASN A 153 -13.09 -3.02 -2.37
CA ASN A 153 -14.05 -3.92 -1.72
C ASN A 153 -13.52 -4.43 -0.37
N LEU A 154 -12.25 -4.86 -0.31
CA LEU A 154 -11.61 -5.24 0.95
C LEU A 154 -11.48 -4.06 1.92
N ILE A 155 -11.13 -2.88 1.41
CA ILE A 155 -10.99 -1.66 2.21
C ILE A 155 -12.33 -1.26 2.83
N VAL A 156 -13.44 -1.24 2.07
CA VAL A 156 -14.76 -0.85 2.60
C VAL A 156 -15.32 -1.87 3.58
N GLN A 157 -14.99 -3.16 3.43
CA GLN A 157 -15.34 -4.19 4.42
C GLN A 157 -14.64 -3.95 5.76
N LYS A 158 -13.39 -3.48 5.73
CA LYS A 158 -12.60 -3.22 6.95
C LYS A 158 -12.87 -1.84 7.54
N ARG A 159 -12.99 -0.80 6.70
CA ARG A 159 -13.13 0.61 7.05
C ARG A 159 -14.12 1.29 6.09
N PRO A 160 -15.44 1.10 6.29
CA PRO A 160 -16.45 1.69 5.41
C PRO A 160 -16.40 3.22 5.40
N GLU A 161 -15.91 3.82 6.48
CA GLU A 161 -15.80 5.27 6.71
C GLU A 161 -15.03 6.04 5.64
N ILE A 162 -14.06 5.40 4.98
CA ILE A 162 -13.19 6.05 3.98
C ILE A 162 -13.99 6.52 2.77
N LEU A 163 -14.99 5.74 2.32
CA LEU A 163 -15.69 5.97 1.05
C LEU A 163 -17.20 6.22 1.21
N LYS A 164 -17.68 6.50 2.43
CA LYS A 164 -19.14 6.69 2.69
C LYS A 164 -19.78 7.77 1.83
N GLN A 165 -19.04 8.82 1.50
CA GLN A 165 -19.54 9.99 0.75
C GLN A 165 -19.36 9.86 -0.78
N GLU A 166 -18.64 8.84 -1.25
CA GLU A 166 -18.19 8.74 -2.63
C GLU A 166 -19.03 7.75 -3.46
N ILE A 167 -20.28 7.47 -3.06
CA ILE A 167 -21.09 6.41 -3.69
C ILE A 167 -21.26 6.59 -5.22
N LYS A 168 -21.32 7.84 -5.68
CA LYS A 168 -21.52 8.20 -7.09
C LYS A 168 -20.41 7.70 -8.01
N VAL A 169 -19.19 7.55 -7.49
CA VAL A 169 -18.05 7.11 -8.31
C VAL A 169 -18.17 5.64 -8.70
N PHE A 170 -18.99 4.88 -7.97
CA PHE A 170 -19.28 3.47 -8.25
C PHE A 170 -20.45 3.29 -9.21
N PHE A 171 -21.06 4.36 -9.73
CA PHE A 171 -22.09 4.22 -10.76
C PHE A 171 -21.50 3.61 -12.03
N VAL A 172 -22.24 2.64 -12.56
CA VAL A 172 -21.86 1.87 -13.72
C VAL A 172 -22.12 2.69 -14.99
N LYS A 173 -21.11 2.80 -15.86
CA LYS A 173 -21.27 3.42 -17.18
C LYS A 173 -21.67 2.37 -18.21
N TYR A 174 -22.31 2.80 -19.30
CA TYR A 174 -22.76 1.90 -20.35
C TYR A 174 -21.59 1.11 -20.98
N ASN A 175 -20.46 1.78 -21.20
CA ASN A 175 -19.25 1.26 -21.81
C ASN A 175 -18.32 0.47 -20.86
N ASP A 176 -18.64 0.38 -19.57
CA ASP A 176 -17.83 -0.41 -18.62
C ASP A 176 -17.90 -1.92 -18.99
N PRO A 177 -16.77 -2.66 -18.95
CA PRO A 177 -16.79 -4.11 -19.10
C PRO A 177 -17.59 -4.80 -18.00
N ILE A 178 -18.18 -5.96 -18.31
CA ILE A 178 -19.07 -6.68 -17.38
C ILE A 178 -18.44 -6.93 -16.00
N TYR A 179 -17.16 -7.28 -15.94
CA TYR A 179 -16.45 -7.53 -14.68
C TYR A 179 -16.34 -6.25 -13.82
N VAL A 180 -16.15 -5.07 -14.43
CA VAL A 180 -16.18 -3.78 -13.73
C VAL A 180 -17.58 -3.48 -13.22
N LYS A 181 -18.61 -3.72 -14.03
CA LYS A 181 -20.01 -3.50 -13.64
C LYS A 181 -20.40 -4.29 -12.41
N LEU A 182 -20.05 -5.57 -12.38
CA LEU A 182 -20.36 -6.47 -11.26
C LEU A 182 -19.68 -6.03 -9.96
N GLU A 183 -18.40 -5.66 -10.01
CA GLU A 183 -17.67 -5.19 -8.83
C GLU A 183 -18.20 -3.84 -8.31
N LYS A 184 -18.51 -2.90 -9.22
CA LYS A 184 -19.14 -1.63 -8.85
C LYS A 184 -20.47 -1.85 -8.12
N LEU A 185 -21.31 -2.78 -8.60
CA LEU A 185 -22.56 -3.12 -7.93
C LEU A 185 -22.34 -3.73 -6.53
N ASP A 186 -21.36 -4.63 -6.35
CA ASP A 186 -21.05 -5.20 -5.03
C ASP A 186 -20.64 -4.10 -4.03
N ILE A 187 -19.80 -3.16 -4.45
CA ILE A 187 -19.39 -2.03 -3.60
C ILE A 187 -20.58 -1.10 -3.29
N MET A 188 -21.44 -0.81 -4.28
CA MET A 188 -22.65 -0.01 -4.06
C MET A 188 -23.56 -0.64 -3.03
N ILE A 189 -23.75 -1.96 -3.06
CA ILE A 189 -24.56 -2.69 -2.06
C ILE A 189 -23.95 -2.54 -0.67
N ARG A 190 -22.61 -2.58 -0.54
CA ARG A 190 -21.92 -2.44 0.75
C ARG A 190 -21.95 -1.01 1.29
N LEU A 191 -21.96 0.00 0.41
CA LEU A 191 -22.04 1.40 0.78
C LEU A 191 -23.48 1.94 0.87
N ALA A 192 -24.48 1.10 0.58
CA ALA A 192 -25.87 1.47 0.67
C ALA A 192 -26.23 1.82 2.13
N SER A 193 -26.63 3.06 2.35
CA SER A 193 -27.07 3.56 3.66
C SER A 193 -28.23 4.53 3.48
N GLN A 194 -28.97 4.80 4.56
CA GLN A 194 -30.10 5.75 4.50
C GLN A 194 -29.69 7.15 4.02
N ALA A 195 -28.46 7.57 4.31
CA ALA A 195 -27.90 8.84 3.85
C ALA A 195 -27.71 8.91 2.33
N ASN A 196 -27.62 7.75 1.68
CA ASN A 196 -27.25 7.62 0.27
C ASN A 196 -28.47 7.31 -0.62
N ILE A 197 -29.69 7.22 -0.06
CA ILE A 197 -30.92 6.91 -0.81
C ILE A 197 -31.29 8.01 -1.81
N ALA A 198 -30.99 9.27 -1.50
CA ALA A 198 -31.38 10.44 -2.29
C ALA A 198 -30.24 11.02 -3.16
N GLN A 199 -29.05 10.41 -3.15
CA GLN A 199 -27.86 10.90 -3.86
C GLN A 199 -27.74 10.37 -5.28
#